data_AF-A0A3S1QGH4-F1
#
_entry.id   AF-A0A3S1QGH4-F1
#
_cell.length_a   1.000
_cell.length_b   1.000
_cell.length_c   1.000
_cell.angle_alpha   90.00
_cell.angle_beta   90.00
_cell.angle_gamma   90.00
#
_symmetry.space_group_name_H-M   'P 1'
#
loop_
_entity.id
_entity.type
_entity.pdbx_description
1 polymer ?
#
loop_
_entity_poly.entity_id
_entity_poly.type
_entity_poly.pdbx_seq_one_letter_code
_entity_poly.pdbx_strand_id
1 'polypeptide(L)'
;IYQASVSDVTRDCSRANGQLTMKIAVAGKIVPGPKFSPGTITMPIRTAVMHGTEVLYSQLHQYQVQVTDPSVATQFVFTDSNVVVPEPTAQDYQAFAGYDETAHQATADKSKKTRRKRAAATN
;
A
#
# COMPACT_ATOMS: atom_id res chain seq x y z
N ILE A 1 -1.85 -21.74 8.15
CA ILE A 1 -0.84 -21.53 7.09
C ILE A 1 -1.58 -21.28 5.77
N TYR A 2 -1.17 -20.29 5.00
CA TYR A 2 -1.72 -20.00 3.68
C TYR A 2 -0.62 -19.42 2.78
N GLN A 3 -0.85 -19.40 1.47
CA GLN A 3 -0.03 -18.68 0.51
C GLN A 3 -0.89 -17.63 -0.19
N ALA A 4 -0.44 -16.38 -0.19
CA ALA A 4 -1.04 -15.31 -0.97
C ALA A 4 -0.14 -15.01 -2.18
N SER A 5 -0.74 -14.75 -3.34
CA SER A 5 -0.01 -14.45 -4.57
C SER A 5 -0.72 -13.37 -5.37
N VAL A 6 0.05 -12.43 -5.92
CA VAL A 6 -0.40 -11.50 -6.96
C VAL A 6 -0.38 -12.23 -8.30
N SER A 7 -1.48 -12.17 -9.03
CA SER A 7 -1.60 -12.76 -10.37
C SER A 7 -1.58 -11.73 -11.48
N ASP A 8 -2.11 -10.53 -11.23
CA ASP A 8 -2.15 -9.46 -12.23
C ASP A 8 -2.10 -8.09 -11.54
N VAL A 9 -1.52 -7.12 -12.25
CA VAL A 9 -1.42 -5.72 -11.84
C VAL A 9 -1.77 -4.85 -13.03
N THR A 10 -2.80 -4.03 -12.88
CA THR A 10 -3.24 -3.10 -13.92
C THR A 10 -3.16 -1.67 -13.44
N ARG A 11 -2.99 -0.75 -14.40
CA ARG A 11 -2.99 0.69 -14.15
C ARG A 11 -3.89 1.39 -15.16
N ASP A 12 -4.78 2.22 -14.67
CA ASP A 12 -5.57 3.15 -15.48
C ASP A 12 -5.09 4.58 -15.18
N CYS A 13 -4.83 5.36 -16.22
CA CYS A 13 -4.14 6.64 -16.14
C CYS A 13 -5.01 7.74 -16.75
N SER A 14 -5.27 8.82 -16.00
CA SER A 14 -5.93 10.02 -16.51
C SER A 14 -5.07 11.26 -16.27
N ARG A 15 -5.07 12.17 -17.23
CA ARG A 15 -4.30 13.42 -17.19
C ARG A 15 -5.26 14.59 -17.11
N ALA A 16 -5.04 15.48 -16.15
CA ALA A 16 -5.80 16.71 -16.00
C ALA A 16 -4.99 17.76 -15.23
N ASN A 17 -5.03 19.01 -15.69
CA ASN A 17 -4.46 20.16 -14.97
C ASN A 17 -2.98 19.99 -14.58
N GLY A 18 -2.16 19.38 -15.44
CA GLY A 18 -0.73 19.12 -15.17
C GLY A 18 -0.46 18.03 -14.14
N GLN A 19 -1.47 17.22 -13.82
CA GLN A 19 -1.36 16.06 -12.94
C GLN A 19 -1.72 14.77 -13.69
N LEU A 20 -1.02 13.70 -13.33
CA LEU A 20 -1.31 12.33 -13.73
C LEU A 20 -1.93 11.60 -12.54
N THR A 21 -3.20 11.24 -12.66
CA THR A 21 -3.91 10.39 -11.71
C THR A 21 -3.82 8.95 -12.19
N MET A 22 -3.50 8.03 -11.29
CA MET A 22 -3.43 6.60 -11.56
C MET A 22 -4.35 5.83 -10.63
N LYS A 23 -5.11 4.90 -11.22
CA LYS A 23 -5.82 3.85 -10.50
C LYS A 23 -5.05 2.56 -10.69
N ILE A 24 -4.42 2.07 -9.63
CA ILE A 24 -3.63 0.84 -9.64
C ILE A 24 -4.48 -0.27 -9.02
N ALA A 25 -4.72 -1.34 -9.76
CA ALA A 25 -5.43 -2.51 -9.26
C ALA A 25 -4.50 -3.73 -9.21
N VAL A 26 -4.60 -4.48 -8.12
CA VAL A 26 -3.84 -5.71 -7.88
C VAL A 26 -4.82 -6.85 -7.70
N ALA A 27 -4.78 -7.81 -8.61
CA ALA A 27 -5.56 -9.03 -8.51
C ALA A 27 -4.68 -10.16 -8.00
N GLY A 28 -5.24 -11.00 -7.15
CA GLY A 28 -4.53 -12.14 -6.60
C GLY A 28 -5.43 -13.19 -6.01
N LYS A 29 -4.81 -14.17 -5.38
CA LYS A 29 -5.50 -15.26 -4.70
C LYS A 29 -4.79 -15.67 -3.42
N ILE A 30 -5.58 -16.17 -2.48
CA ILE A 30 -5.14 -16.78 -1.24
C ILE A 30 -5.47 -18.26 -1.33
N VAL A 31 -4.46 -19.10 -1.16
CA VAL A 31 -4.56 -20.56 -1.15
C VAL A 31 -4.34 -21.05 0.29
N PRO A 32 -5.40 -21.52 0.96
CA PRO A 32 -5.28 -22.18 2.25
C PRO A 32 -4.36 -23.41 2.20
N GLY A 33 -3.52 -23.59 3.23
CA GLY A 33 -2.77 -24.82 3.42
C GLY A 33 -3.50 -25.82 4.33
N PRO A 34 -3.00 -27.05 4.50
CA PRO A 34 -3.68 -28.11 5.27
C PRO A 34 -3.98 -27.76 6.75
N LYS A 35 -3.26 -26.78 7.32
CA LYS A 35 -3.45 -26.28 8.69
C LYS A 35 -4.06 -24.88 8.71
N PHE A 36 -4.88 -24.54 7.73
CA PHE A 36 -5.60 -23.26 7.69
C PHE A 36 -6.91 -23.35 8.46
N SER A 37 -7.28 -22.26 9.14
CA SER A 37 -8.58 -22.10 9.78
C SER A 37 -9.24 -20.86 9.18
N PRO A 38 -10.55 -20.92 8.85
CA PRO A 38 -11.30 -19.76 8.33
C PRO A 38 -11.13 -18.52 9.20
N GLY A 39 -11.06 -17.35 8.57
CA GLY A 39 -10.82 -16.09 9.25
C GLY A 39 -10.46 -14.94 8.30
N THR A 40 -10.24 -13.76 8.87
CA THR A 40 -9.77 -12.58 8.15
C THR A 40 -8.25 -12.63 8.01
N ILE A 41 -7.75 -12.47 6.79
CA ILE A 41 -6.32 -12.30 6.49
C ILE A 41 -6.08 -10.83 6.17
N THR A 42 -5.06 -10.24 6.78
CA THR A 42 -4.58 -8.89 6.44
C THR A 42 -3.32 -9.00 5.59
N MET A 43 -3.36 -8.42 4.40
CA MET A 43 -2.26 -8.41 3.44
C MET A 43 -1.67 -7.00 3.31
N PRO A 44 -0.36 -6.84 3.52
CA PRO A 44 0.30 -5.54 3.39
C PRO A 44 0.68 -5.32 1.91
N ILE A 45 -0.13 -4.56 1.18
CA ILE A 45 0.09 -4.27 -0.24
C ILE A 45 0.60 -2.84 -0.37
N ARG A 46 1.81 -2.66 -0.92
CA ARG A 46 2.36 -1.35 -1.25
C ARG A 46 2.09 -1.01 -2.71
N THR A 47 1.70 0.23 -2.94
CA THR A 47 1.68 0.90 -4.24
C THR A 47 2.72 2.02 -4.21
N ALA A 48 3.56 2.09 -5.23
CA ALA A 48 4.58 3.13 -5.34
C ALA A 48 4.71 3.60 -6.79
N VAL A 49 5.02 4.88 -6.96
CA VAL A 49 5.36 5.49 -8.24
C VAL A 49 6.71 6.17 -8.10
N MET A 50 7.61 5.86 -9.02
CA MET A 50 8.96 6.39 -9.04
C MET A 50 9.27 7.06 -10.37
N HIS A 51 10.15 8.05 -10.32
CA HIS A 51 10.78 8.66 -11.48
C HIS A 51 12.29 8.49 -11.34
N GLY A 52 12.85 7.49 -12.03
CA GLY A 52 14.23 7.05 -11.80
C GLY A 52 14.42 6.59 -10.35
N THR A 53 15.18 7.34 -9.56
CA THR A 53 15.42 7.08 -8.13
C THR A 53 14.50 7.87 -7.20
N GLU A 54 13.73 8.82 -7.72
CA GLU A 54 12.83 9.66 -6.94
C GLU A 54 11.52 8.92 -6.68
N VAL A 55 11.04 8.93 -5.42
CA VAL A 55 9.75 8.36 -5.04
C VAL A 55 8.71 9.48 -5.06
N LEU A 56 7.80 9.44 -6.03
CA LEU A 56 6.73 10.43 -6.18
C LEU A 56 5.51 10.08 -5.33
N TYR A 57 5.25 8.78 -5.16
CA TYR A 57 4.16 8.27 -4.35
C TYR A 57 4.55 6.93 -3.75
N SER A 58 4.18 6.68 -2.49
CA SER A 58 4.34 5.37 -1.86
C SER A 58 3.38 5.23 -0.70
N GLN A 59 2.45 4.28 -0.78
CA GLN A 59 1.52 3.96 0.30
C GLN A 59 1.46 2.45 0.55
N LEU A 60 1.47 2.08 1.83
CA LEU A 60 1.27 0.72 2.29
C LEU A 60 -0.16 0.57 2.80
N HIS A 61 -0.91 -0.37 2.23
CA HIS A 61 -2.30 -0.64 2.55
C HIS A 61 -2.42 -1.97 3.29
N GLN A 62 -3.16 -1.98 4.40
CA GLN A 62 -3.50 -3.21 5.13
C GLN A 62 -4.84 -3.73 4.61
N TYR A 63 -4.78 -4.49 3.52
CA TYR A 63 -5.97 -4.96 2.82
C TYR A 63 -6.48 -6.27 3.43
N GLN A 64 -7.73 -6.27 3.88
CA GLN A 64 -8.33 -7.41 4.57
C GLN A 64 -9.20 -8.23 3.62
N VAL A 65 -9.00 -9.55 3.65
CA VAL A 65 -9.82 -10.51 2.91
C VAL A 65 -10.36 -11.56 3.87
N GLN A 66 -11.66 -11.78 3.83
CA GLN A 66 -12.31 -12.86 4.58
C GLN A 66 -12.20 -14.18 3.80
N VAL A 67 -11.59 -15.19 4.41
CA VAL A 67 -11.55 -16.55 3.86
C VAL A 67 -12.45 -17.43 4.71
N THR A 68 -13.51 -17.96 4.11
CA THR A 68 -14.54 -18.76 4.81
C THR A 68 -14.38 -20.26 4.56
N ASP A 69 -13.93 -20.66 3.38
CA ASP A 69 -13.77 -22.05 2.98
C ASP A 69 -12.27 -22.40 2.88
N PRO A 70 -11.75 -23.29 3.74
CA PRO A 70 -10.35 -23.68 3.74
C PRO A 70 -9.99 -24.67 2.61
N SER A 71 -10.96 -25.13 1.81
CA SER A 71 -10.74 -26.11 0.73
C SER A 71 -10.54 -25.47 -0.65
N VAL A 72 -10.80 -24.18 -0.80
CA VAL A 72 -10.73 -23.46 -2.09
C VAL A 72 -9.87 -22.20 -2.01
N ALA A 73 -9.31 -21.81 -3.16
CA ALA A 73 -8.60 -20.54 -3.27
C ALA A 73 -9.58 -19.35 -3.28
N THR A 74 -9.34 -18.36 -2.43
CA THR A 74 -10.12 -17.11 -2.40
C THR A 74 -9.45 -16.06 -3.28
N GLN A 75 -10.15 -15.54 -4.27
CA GLN A 75 -9.67 -14.45 -5.13
C GLN A 75 -9.87 -13.10 -4.45
N PHE A 76 -9.01 -12.14 -4.75
CA PHE A 76 -9.15 -10.77 -4.27
C PHE A 76 -8.74 -9.75 -5.33
N VAL A 77 -9.30 -8.54 -5.22
CA VAL A 77 -8.91 -7.38 -6.01
C VAL A 77 -8.74 -6.20 -5.07
N PHE A 78 -7.49 -5.75 -4.94
CA PHE A 78 -7.15 -4.51 -4.27
C PHE A 78 -7.10 -3.37 -5.30
N THR A 79 -7.49 -2.17 -4.93
CA THR A 79 -7.43 -0.99 -5.81
C THR A 79 -7.02 0.24 -5.02
N ASP A 80 -6.00 0.92 -5.51
CA ASP A 80 -5.57 2.23 -5.03
C ASP A 80 -5.89 3.29 -6.08
N SER A 81 -6.76 4.23 -5.72
CA SER A 81 -7.17 5.34 -6.59
C SER A 81 -6.64 6.69 -6.11
N ASN A 82 -5.75 6.70 -5.10
CA ASN A 82 -5.23 7.92 -4.48
C ASN A 82 -3.91 8.38 -5.10
N VAL A 83 -3.43 7.69 -6.14
CA VAL A 83 -2.15 7.99 -6.78
C VAL A 83 -2.32 9.21 -7.66
N VAL A 84 -1.79 10.34 -7.21
CA VAL A 84 -1.74 11.59 -7.97
C VAL A 84 -0.31 12.09 -7.95
N VAL A 85 0.28 12.23 -9.13
CA VAL A 85 1.67 12.68 -9.32
C VAL A 85 1.73 13.78 -10.39
N PRO A 86 2.78 14.61 -10.43
CA PRO A 86 2.95 15.58 -11.50
C PRO A 86 2.94 14.89 -12.87
N GLU A 87 2.31 15.50 -13.87
CA GLU A 87 2.28 14.94 -15.22
C GLU A 87 3.71 14.85 -15.79
N PRO A 88 4.16 13.65 -16.21
CA PRO A 88 5.52 13.49 -16.70
C PRO A 88 5.68 14.09 -18.10
N THR A 89 6.87 14.63 -18.37
CA THR A 89 7.21 15.18 -19.70
C THR A 89 7.63 14.10 -20.69
N ALA A 90 7.96 12.90 -20.20
CA ALA A 90 8.29 11.71 -20.97
C ALA A 90 7.63 10.45 -20.37
N GLN A 91 7.87 9.26 -20.94
CA GLN A 91 7.37 7.99 -20.39
C GLN A 91 8.41 7.34 -19.47
N ASP A 92 8.72 8.02 -18.37
CA ASP A 92 9.82 7.69 -17.44
C ASP A 92 9.35 7.28 -16.03
N TYR A 93 8.03 7.34 -15.77
CA TYR A 93 7.46 6.89 -14.50
C TYR A 93 7.31 5.37 -14.45
N GLN A 94 7.68 4.80 -13.31
CA GLN A 94 7.54 3.39 -13.00
C GLN A 94 6.60 3.21 -11.81
N ALA A 95 5.53 2.43 -12.00
CA ALA A 95 4.61 2.08 -10.94
C ALA A 95 4.88 0.64 -10.47
N PHE A 96 4.94 0.46 -9.16
CA PHE A 96 5.13 -0.82 -8.49
C PHE A 96 3.91 -1.11 -7.62
N ALA A 97 3.47 -2.37 -7.60
CA ALA A 97 2.46 -2.86 -6.69
C ALA A 97 2.80 -4.28 -6.24
N GLY A 98 2.79 -4.53 -4.93
CA GLY A 98 3.17 -5.84 -4.41
C GLY A 98 3.13 -5.92 -2.89
N TYR A 99 3.46 -7.09 -2.36
CA TYR A 99 3.56 -7.28 -0.91
C TYR A 99 4.83 -6.62 -0.37
N ASP A 100 4.70 -5.89 0.74
CA ASP A 100 5.83 -5.28 1.44
C ASP A 100 5.59 -5.29 2.95
N GLU A 101 6.60 -5.69 3.73
CA GLU A 101 6.55 -5.76 5.19
C GLU A 101 7.17 -4.53 5.85
N THR A 102 7.89 -3.70 5.09
CA THR A 102 8.57 -2.52 5.61
C THR A 102 7.60 -1.34 5.68
N ALA A 103 7.11 -1.06 6.88
CA ALA A 103 6.66 0.29 7.19
C ALA A 103 7.90 1.20 7.27
N HIS A 104 8.45 1.63 6.13
CA HIS A 104 9.24 2.85 6.11
C HIS A 104 8.28 4.01 6.42
N GLN A 105 7.96 4.17 7.71
CA GLN A 105 7.48 5.44 8.23
C GLN A 105 8.62 6.42 8.00
N ALA A 106 8.52 7.21 6.93
CA ALA A 106 9.25 8.46 6.84
C ALA A 106 8.99 9.19 8.16
N THR A 107 10.05 9.34 8.94
CA THR A 107 10.06 9.78 10.33
C THR A 107 9.20 11.01 10.54
N ALA A 108 8.00 10.84 11.13
CA ALA A 108 7.30 11.92 11.80
C ALA A 108 7.79 11.96 13.27
N ASP A 109 9.08 12.25 13.46
CA ASP A 109 9.58 12.70 14.77
C ASP A 109 9.07 14.14 15.02
N LYS A 110 7.82 14.25 15.46
CA LYS A 110 7.22 15.51 15.94
C LYS A 110 6.52 15.32 17.29
N SER A 111 7.09 14.51 18.19
CA SER A 111 6.51 14.31 19.55
C SER A 111 7.49 14.57 20.70
N LYS A 112 8.56 15.34 20.50
CA LYS A 112 9.50 15.68 21.59
C LYS A 112 9.84 17.15 21.75
N LYS A 113 8.86 18.07 21.56
CA LYS A 113 9.05 19.50 21.88
C LYS A 113 8.08 20.15 22.86
N THR A 114 7.03 19.46 23.32
CA THR A 114 5.97 20.12 24.13
C THR A 114 5.91 19.76 25.61
N ARG A 115 6.72 18.81 26.13
CA ARG A 115 6.61 18.37 27.54
C ARG A 115 7.66 18.94 28.53
N ARG A 116 8.59 19.80 28.08
CA ARG A 116 9.63 20.39 28.97
C ARG A 116 9.40 21.84 29.42
N LYS A 117 8.29 22.49 29.04
CA LYS A 117 7.98 23.88 29.45
C LYS A 117 6.84 24.02 30.47
N ARG A 118 6.37 22.92 31.08
CA ARG A 118 5.34 22.96 32.14
C ARG A 118 5.76 22.13 33.36
N ALA A 119 6.82 22.58 34.00
CA ALA A 119 7.10 22.38 35.43
C ALA A 119 7.78 23.69 35.85
N ALA A 120 7.00 24.74 36.15
CA ALA A 120 6.64 25.12 37.53
C ALA A 120 7.93 25.31 38.35
N ALA A 121 8.51 26.51 38.51
CA ALA A 121 7.96 27.72 39.16
C ALA A 121 7.31 27.38 40.51
N THR A 122 8.10 27.42 41.59
CA THR A 122 7.78 27.95 42.94
C THR A 122 9.08 27.90 43.77
N ASN A 123 9.55 29.07 44.19
CA ASN A 123 10.34 29.31 45.39
C ASN A 123 9.85 30.65 45.94
#